data_AF-H1HC20-F1
#
_entry.id   AF-H1HC20-F1
#
_cell.length_a   1.000
_cell.length_b   1.000
_cell.length_c   1.000
_cell.angle_alpha   90.00
_cell.angle_beta   90.00
_cell.angle_gamma   90.00
#
_symmetry.space_group_name_H-M   'P 1'
#
loop_
_entity.id
_entity.type
_entity.pdbx_description
1 polymer ?
#
loop_
_entity_poly.entity_id
_entity_poly.type
_entity_poly.pdbx_seq_one_letter_code
_entity_poly.pdbx_strand_id
1 'polypeptide(L)' 'MGVKIYIIQEEYIDYLRQSDEKVLKNKLEKRPYIGIVLKQGNFKYFSPLGSPKEKHKLMKRKLDFIKIKY' A
#
# COMPACT_ATOMS: atom_id res chain seq x y z
N MET A 1 10.28 -17.34 2.74
CA MET A 1 9.82 -16.25 3.62
C MET A 1 8.72 -15.51 2.91
N GLY A 2 7.49 -15.58 3.43
CA GLY A 2 6.30 -15.02 2.77
C GLY A 2 6.13 -13.52 3.03
N VAL A 3 5.37 -12.87 2.16
CA VAL A 3 4.97 -11.47 2.35
C VAL A 3 3.94 -11.39 3.47
N LYS A 4 4.02 -10.35 4.32
CA LYS A 4 3.13 -10.16 5.48
C LYS A 4 2.22 -8.95 5.30
N ILE A 5 1.11 -8.97 6.03
CA ILE A 5 0.18 -7.83 6.15
C ILE A 5 0.58 -6.99 7.35
N TYR A 6 0.54 -5.67 7.19
CA TYR A 6 0.88 -4.68 8.21
C TYR A 6 -0.21 -3.61 8.30
N ILE A 7 -0.34 -3.05 9.49
CA ILE A 7 -1.01 -1.78 9.73
C ILE A 7 0.08 -0.77 10.09
N ILE A 8 0.04 0.39 9.44
CA ILE A 8 0.96 1.50 9.70
C ILE A 8 0.21 2.53 10.54
N GLN A 9 0.90 3.17 11.47
CA GLN A 9 0.33 4.23 12.32
C GLN A 9 -0.16 5.41 11.48
N GLU A 10 -1.33 5.97 11.82
CA GLU A 10 -1.90 7.11 11.09
C GLU A 10 -0.96 8.32 11.13
N GLU A 11 -0.32 8.58 12.29
CA GLU A 11 0.59 9.70 12.49
C GLU A 11 1.80 9.65 11.53
N TYR A 12 2.30 8.44 11.25
CA TYR A 12 3.41 8.27 10.31
C TYR A 12 2.97 8.52 8.86
N ILE A 13 1.75 8.11 8.50
CA ILE A 13 1.20 8.40 7.17
C ILE A 13 0.93 9.90 7.02
N ASP A 14 0.41 10.55 8.04
CA ASP A 14 0.18 12.00 8.03
C ASP A 14 1.51 12.78 7.95
N TYR A 15 2.55 12.32 8.65
CA TYR A 15 3.90 12.85 8.50
C TYR A 15 4.41 12.73 7.05
N LEU A 16 4.28 11.57 6.42
CA LEU A 16 4.70 11.38 5.02
C LEU A 16 3.90 12.27 4.05
N ARG A 17 2.61 12.48 4.32
CA ARG A 17 1.72 13.33 3.51
C ARG A 17 2.08 14.81 3.57
N GLN A 18 2.80 15.27 4.60
CA GLN A 18 3.34 16.64 4.63
C GLN A 18 4.38 16.86 3.52
N SER A 19 5.05 15.79 3.07
CA SER A 19 6.06 15.84 2.00
C SER A 19 5.50 15.46 0.62
N ASP A 20 4.58 14.49 0.55
CA ASP A 20 3.95 14.05 -0.72
C ASP A 20 2.46 13.74 -0.53
N GLU A 21 1.61 14.55 -1.15
CA GLU A 21 0.16 14.40 -1.09
C GLU A 21 -0.36 13.09 -1.72
N LYS A 22 0.43 12.44 -2.59
CA LYS A 22 0.10 11.16 -3.23
C LYS A 22 0.11 9.98 -2.26
N VAL A 23 0.73 10.12 -1.09
CA VAL A 23 0.67 9.11 -0.03
C VAL A 23 -0.79 8.92 0.40
N LEU A 24 -1.34 7.73 0.22
CA LEU A 24 -2.76 7.47 0.45
C LEU A 24 -3.13 7.64 1.94
N LYS A 25 -4.26 8.30 2.21
CA LYS A 25 -4.84 8.34 3.57
C LYS A 25 -5.01 6.93 4.14
N ASN A 26 -4.69 6.78 5.41
CA ASN A 26 -4.61 5.50 6.10
C ASN A 26 -5.93 5.06 6.75
N LYS A 27 -6.92 5.96 6.75
CA LYS A 27 -8.34 5.70 7.07
C LYS A 27 -8.53 5.26 8.52
N LEU A 28 -7.89 5.96 9.46
CA LEU A 28 -7.90 5.60 10.88
C LEU A 28 -7.32 4.20 11.08
N GLU A 29 -6.15 3.97 10.47
CA GLU A 29 -5.39 2.71 10.56
C GLU A 29 -6.10 1.46 10.00
N LYS A 30 -7.10 1.66 9.14
CA LYS A 30 -7.86 0.56 8.53
C LYS A 30 -7.31 0.10 7.19
N ARG A 31 -6.26 0.77 6.66
CA ARG A 31 -5.65 0.39 5.38
C ARG A 31 -4.59 -0.68 5.62
N PRO A 32 -4.78 -1.92 5.14
CA PRO A 32 -3.73 -2.91 5.19
C PRO A 32 -2.66 -2.62 4.15
N TYR A 33 -1.41 -2.83 4.54
CA TYR A 33 -0.24 -2.78 3.69
C TYR A 33 0.35 -4.17 3.55
N ILE A 34 1.00 -4.41 2.40
CA ILE A 34 1.78 -5.60 2.15
C ILE A 34 3.26 -5.23 2.13
N GLY A 35 4.08 -6.01 2.84
CA GLY A 35 5.51 -5.74 2.94
C GLY A 35 6.33 -6.94 3.41
N ILE A 36 7.65 -6.88 3.31
CA ILE A 36 8.44 -5.86 2.60
C ILE A 36 8.40 -6.21 1.11
N VAL A 37 7.97 -5.28 0.24
CA VAL A 37 7.87 -5.53 -1.22
C VAL A 37 9.12 -5.12 -1.99
N LEU A 38 9.91 -4.20 -1.44
CA LEU A 38 11.18 -3.75 -1.98
C LEU A 38 12.07 -3.29 -0.82
N LYS A 39 13.37 -3.55 -0.91
CA LYS A 39 14.38 -3.01 0.00
C LYS A 39 15.41 -2.23 -0.81
N GLN A 40 15.61 -0.96 -0.47
CA GLN A 40 16.62 -0.10 -1.10
C GLN A 40 17.45 0.53 0.01
N GLY A 41 18.72 0.11 0.13
CA GLY A 41 19.56 0.49 1.27
C GLY A 41 18.91 0.12 2.61
N ASN A 42 18.71 1.13 3.45
CA ASN A 42 18.08 0.98 4.77
C ASN A 42 16.55 1.11 4.74
N PHE A 43 15.95 1.43 3.59
CA PHE A 43 14.51 1.61 3.45
C PHE A 43 13.82 0.30 3.08
N LYS A 44 12.71 0.04 3.76
CA LYS A 44 11.80 -1.09 3.54
C LYS A 44 10.49 -0.54 3.02
N TYR A 45 10.09 -0.93 1.82
CA TYR A 45 8.89 -0.43 1.17
C TYR A 45 7.70 -1.34 1.43
N PHE A 46 6.55 -0.69 1.57
CA PHE A 46 5.25 -1.30 1.79
C PHE A 46 4.29 -0.77 0.73
N SER A 47 3.48 -1.66 0.17
CA SER A 47 2.45 -1.27 -0.80
C SER A 47 1.08 -1.26 -0.12
N PRO A 48 0.26 -0.20 -0.28
CA PRO A 48 -1.09 -0.18 0.24
C PRO A 48 -1.97 -1.16 -0.54
N LEU A 49 -2.81 -1.90 0.18
CA LEU A 49 -3.88 -2.69 -0.43
C LEU A 49 -5.12 -1.82 -0.65
N GLY A 50 -5.84 -2.13 -1.72
CA GLY A 50 -7.12 -1.51 -2.05
C GLY A 50 -8.22 -2.55 -2.07
N SER A 51 -9.38 -2.21 -1.52
CA SER A 51 -10.59 -3.04 -1.66
C SER A 51 -10.94 -3.26 -3.13
N PRO A 52 -11.57 -4.41 -3.48
CA PRO A 52 -12.18 -4.58 -4.79
C PRO A 52 -13.12 -3.43 -5.12
N LYS A 53 -13.06 -2.93 -6.36
CA LYS A 53 -13.91 -1.86 -6.90
C LYS A 53 -14.31 -2.23 -8.31
N GLU A 54 -15.43 -1.70 -8.77
CA GLU A 54 -15.96 -2.00 -10.11
C GLU A 54 -14.94 -1.72 -11.22
N LYS A 55 -14.25 -0.58 -11.14
CA LYS A 55 -13.15 -0.25 -12.07
C LYS A 55 -12.04 -1.29 -12.11
N HIS A 56 -11.79 -2.00 -11.00
CA HIS A 56 -10.76 -3.03 -10.94
C HIS A 56 -11.13 -4.24 -11.81
N LYS A 57 -12.41 -4.48 -12.14
CA LYS A 57 -12.78 -5.56 -13.08
C LYS A 57 -12.11 -5.33 -14.45
N LEU A 58 -12.13 -4.09 -14.93
CA LEU A 58 -11.61 -3.67 -16.24
C LEU A 58 -10.09 -3.39 -16.25
N MET A 59 -9.50 -2.98 -15.12
CA MET A 59 -8.07 -2.63 -15.08
C MET A 59 -7.15 -3.83 -15.36
N LYS A 60 -6.17 -3.70 -16.26
CA LYS A 60 -5.15 -4.74 -16.48
C LYS A 60 -4.06 -4.66 -15.40
N ARG A 61 -3.38 -5.78 -15.13
CA ARG A 61 -2.18 -5.78 -14.26
C ARG A 61 -1.09 -4.90 -14.90
N LYS A 62 -0.36 -4.17 -14.08
CA LYS A 62 0.75 -3.29 -14.45
C LYS A 62 1.85 -3.39 -13.39
N LEU A 63 3.00 -2.78 -13.66
CA LEU A 63 4.13 -2.73 -12.71
C LEU A 63 3.73 -2.13 -11.36
N ASP A 64 2.89 -1.10 -11.39
CA ASP A 64 2.37 -0.33 -10.25
C ASP A 64 0.99 -0.81 -9.75
N PHE A 65 0.41 -1.84 -10.38
CA PHE A 65 -0.90 -2.38 -10.02
C PHE A 65 -0.98 -3.90 -10.18
N ILE A 66 -0.90 -4.59 -9.05
CA ILE A 66 -1.03 -6.05 -8.98
C ILE A 66 -2.43 -6.42 -8.53
N LYS A 67 -3.18 -7.10 -9.41
CA LYS A 67 -4.46 -7.73 -9.05
C LYS A 67 -4.23 -8.99 -8.24
N ILE A 68 -4.81 -9.04 -7.04
CA ILE A 68 -4.93 -10.26 -6.24
C ILE A 68 -6.15 -11.03 -6.75
N LYS A 69 -5.96 -12.28 -7.14
CA LYS A 69 -7.05 -13.20 -7.47
C LYS A 69 -7.35 -14.04 -6.23
N TYR A 70 -8.63 -14.26 -5.97
CA TYR A 70 -9.14 -15.25 -5.02
C TYR A 70 -9.83 -16.36 -5.80
#